data_AF-A0A246DS68-F1
#
_entry.id   AF-A0A246DS68-F1
#
_cell.length_a   1.000
_cell.length_b   1.000
_cell.length_c   1.000
_cell.angle_alpha   90.00
_cell.angle_beta   90.00
_cell.angle_gamma   90.00
#
_symmetry.space_group_name_H-M   'P 1'
#
loop_
_entity.id
_entity.type
_entity.pdbx_description
1 polymer ?
#
loop_
_entity_poly.entity_id
_entity_poly.type
_entity_poly.pdbx_seq_one_letter_code
_entity_poly.pdbx_strand_id
1 'polypeptide(L)'
;MSPEEQAAFEKGREISRAQTAEIEHFIGWRYEQIRTGYLAVIQKQFDSARQQEEYSPMLVARADYSEFLGQVKKAQDQLKAEIYQHFYEWTDLNKELGVEDLIEKWLDQTLTDKFTALSLNGLKVLTDNADILKTTDDNWRRKFPELAAVQPLD
;
A
#
# COMPACT_ATOMS: atom_id res chain seq x y z
N MET A 1 16.13 42.44 -2.65
CA MET A 1 16.38 41.41 -1.63
C MET A 1 17.67 41.80 -0.93
N SER A 2 17.62 42.09 0.36
CA SER A 2 18.79 42.41 1.17
C SER A 2 19.64 41.16 1.43
N PRO A 3 20.92 41.30 1.82
CA PRO A 3 21.76 40.17 2.23
C PRO A 3 21.14 39.33 3.36
N GLU A 4 20.41 39.97 4.28
CA GLU A 4 19.71 39.31 5.38
C GLU A 4 18.49 38.51 4.89
N GLU A 5 17.71 39.07 3.97
CA GLU A 5 16.59 38.38 3.32
C GLU A 5 17.08 37.16 2.52
N GLN A 6 18.22 37.27 1.86
CA GLN A 6 18.80 36.17 1.09
C GLN A 6 19.34 35.04 1.99
N ALA A 7 19.99 35.39 3.11
CA ALA A 7 20.45 34.41 4.10
C ALA A 7 19.26 33.69 4.78
N ALA A 8 18.19 34.42 5.12
CA ALA A 8 16.98 33.83 5.68
C ALA A 8 16.29 32.87 4.69
N PHE A 9 16.22 33.25 3.42
CA PHE A 9 15.67 32.40 2.36
C PHE A 9 16.50 31.11 2.14
N GLU A 10 17.84 31.22 2.13
CA GLU A 10 18.73 30.06 2.03
C GLU A 10 18.55 29.09 3.20
N LYS A 11 18.51 29.62 4.42
CA LYS A 11 18.26 28.82 5.62
C LYS A 11 16.89 28.14 5.59
N GLY A 12 15.85 28.84 5.15
CA GLY A 12 14.51 28.24 4.99
C GLY A 12 14.49 27.08 4.00
N ARG A 13 15.19 27.21 2.86
CA ARG A 13 15.33 26.10 1.89
C ARG A 13 16.10 24.92 2.46
N GLU A 14 17.15 25.17 3.24
CA GLU A 14 17.94 24.11 3.86
C GLU A 14 17.09 23.31 4.87
N ILE A 15 16.35 23.99 5.74
CA ILE A 15 15.44 23.36 6.71
C ILE A 15 14.37 22.54 5.99
N SER A 16 13.70 23.11 4.98
CA SER A 16 12.65 22.41 4.22
C SER A 16 13.18 21.15 3.53
N ARG A 17 14.39 21.20 2.96
CA ARG A 17 15.04 20.04 2.34
C ARG A 17 15.38 18.97 3.37
N ALA A 18 15.91 19.35 4.52
CA ALA A 18 16.23 18.42 5.59
C ALA A 18 14.97 17.69 6.10
N GLN A 19 13.89 18.44 6.34
CA GLN A 19 12.61 17.88 6.76
C GLN A 19 12.05 16.89 5.73
N THR A 20 12.01 17.30 4.47
CA THR A 20 11.51 16.45 3.37
C THR A 20 12.34 15.16 3.28
N ALA A 21 13.66 15.26 3.33
CA ALA A 21 14.54 14.10 3.23
C ALA A 21 14.37 13.11 4.39
N GLU A 22 14.18 13.59 5.62
CA GLU A 22 13.94 12.72 6.77
C GLU A 22 12.56 12.06 6.73
N ILE A 23 11.51 12.79 6.31
CA ILE A 23 10.18 12.19 6.10
C ILE A 23 10.26 11.14 4.98
N GLU A 24 10.92 11.43 3.85
CA GLU A 24 11.11 10.47 2.76
C GLU A 24 11.87 9.22 3.20
N HIS A 25 12.90 9.39 4.03
CA HIS A 25 13.66 8.28 4.59
C HIS A 25 12.76 7.40 5.47
N PHE A 26 12.01 8.01 6.39
CA PHE A 26 11.06 7.30 7.24
C PHE A 26 9.99 6.57 6.43
N ILE A 27 9.36 7.25 5.45
CA ILE A 27 8.39 6.64 4.53
C ILE A 27 9.03 5.46 3.82
N GLY A 28 10.23 5.61 3.26
CA GLY A 28 10.91 4.55 2.52
C GLY A 28 11.14 3.30 3.37
N TRP A 29 11.70 3.48 4.57
CA TRP A 29 11.95 2.38 5.50
C TRP A 29 10.66 1.70 5.98
N ARG A 30 9.65 2.48 6.35
CA ARG A 30 8.39 1.97 6.90
C ARG A 30 7.54 1.30 5.83
N TYR A 31 7.46 1.91 4.64
CA TYR A 31 6.76 1.35 3.48
C TYR A 31 7.33 0.00 3.07
N GLU A 32 8.66 -0.18 3.11
CA GLU A 32 9.27 -1.44 2.69
C GLU A 32 8.86 -2.63 3.57
N GLN A 33 8.67 -2.39 4.88
CA GLN A 33 8.14 -3.40 5.80
C GLN A 33 6.68 -3.73 5.49
N ILE A 34 5.85 -2.70 5.25
CA ILE A 34 4.44 -2.86 4.86
C ILE A 34 4.38 -3.67 3.56
N ARG A 35 5.11 -3.25 2.53
CA ARG A 35 5.17 -3.88 1.22
C ARG A 35 5.52 -5.36 1.33
N THR A 36 6.61 -5.67 2.04
CA THR A 36 7.07 -7.06 2.21
C THR A 36 6.04 -7.91 2.97
N GLY A 37 5.49 -7.37 4.08
CA GLY A 37 4.49 -8.08 4.87
C GLY A 37 3.22 -8.39 4.08
N TYR A 38 2.68 -7.39 3.38
CA TYR A 38 1.44 -7.52 2.62
C TYR A 38 1.58 -8.47 1.44
N LEU A 39 2.68 -8.38 0.69
CA LEU A 39 2.93 -9.29 -0.45
C LEU A 39 3.14 -10.74 0.03
N ALA A 40 3.78 -10.95 1.17
CA ALA A 40 3.92 -12.28 1.75
C ALA A 40 2.58 -12.86 2.22
N VAL A 41 1.68 -12.04 2.76
CA VAL A 41 0.35 -12.46 3.19
C VAL A 41 -0.50 -12.88 1.99
N ILE A 42 -0.59 -12.06 0.95
CA ILE A 42 -1.43 -12.40 -0.22
C ILE A 42 -0.92 -13.63 -0.97
N GLN A 43 0.41 -13.84 -1.04
CA GLN A 43 0.97 -15.07 -1.59
C GLN A 43 0.52 -16.30 -0.78
N LYS A 44 0.59 -16.24 0.55
CA LYS A 44 0.14 -17.33 1.44
C LYS A 44 -1.35 -17.60 1.32
N GLN A 45 -2.17 -16.55 1.13
CA GLN A 45 -3.60 -16.69 0.89
C GLN A 45 -3.86 -17.47 -0.40
N PHE A 46 -3.18 -17.14 -1.51
CA PHE A 46 -3.30 -17.89 -2.75
C PHE A 46 -2.79 -19.33 -2.66
N ASP A 47 -1.73 -19.58 -1.89
CA ASP A 47 -1.27 -20.95 -1.64
C ASP A 47 -2.30 -21.75 -0.82
N SER A 48 -2.98 -21.10 0.13
CA SER A 48 -4.03 -21.71 0.96
C SER A 48 -5.32 -21.97 0.17
N ALA A 49 -5.70 -21.04 -0.72
CA ALA A 49 -6.87 -21.16 -1.59
C ALA A 49 -6.80 -22.42 -2.48
N ARG A 50 -5.59 -22.91 -2.80
CA ARG A 50 -5.37 -24.14 -3.58
C ARG A 50 -5.58 -25.43 -2.79
N GLN A 51 -5.54 -25.37 -1.48
CA GLN A 51 -5.56 -26.56 -0.61
C GLN A 51 -6.92 -26.78 0.04
N GLN A 52 -7.78 -25.76 0.04
CA GLN A 52 -9.11 -25.85 0.63
C GLN A 52 -10.12 -26.49 -0.33
N GLU A 53 -11.12 -27.15 0.25
CA GLU A 53 -12.14 -27.92 -0.49
C GLU A 53 -13.56 -27.36 -0.33
N GLU A 54 -13.75 -26.36 0.53
CA GLU A 54 -15.07 -25.82 0.87
C GLU A 54 -15.61 -24.88 -0.23
N TYR A 55 -14.73 -24.08 -0.82
CA TYR A 55 -15.06 -23.07 -1.82
C TYR A 55 -14.26 -23.27 -3.11
N SER A 56 -14.72 -22.64 -4.19
CA SER A 56 -13.94 -22.52 -5.43
C SER A 56 -12.61 -21.79 -5.15
N PRO A 57 -11.44 -22.41 -5.43
CA PRO A 57 -10.13 -21.78 -5.30
C PRO A 57 -10.03 -20.41 -5.99
N MET A 58 -10.67 -20.27 -7.16
CA MET A 58 -10.68 -19.01 -7.90
C MET A 58 -11.53 -17.93 -7.19
N LEU A 59 -12.68 -18.29 -6.62
CA LEU A 59 -13.51 -17.35 -5.87
C LEU A 59 -12.81 -16.87 -4.59
N VAL A 60 -12.17 -17.78 -3.86
CA VAL A 60 -11.39 -17.44 -2.66
C VAL A 60 -10.26 -16.47 -3.03
N ALA A 61 -9.47 -16.76 -4.07
CA ALA A 61 -8.40 -15.88 -4.50
C ALA A 61 -8.90 -14.48 -4.93
N ARG A 62 -10.07 -14.37 -5.57
CA ARG A 62 -10.69 -13.08 -5.91
C ARG A 62 -11.11 -12.30 -4.65
N ALA A 63 -11.69 -12.98 -3.67
CA ALA A 63 -12.07 -12.38 -2.40
C ALA A 63 -10.84 -11.89 -1.62
N ASP A 64 -9.81 -12.72 -1.50
CA ASP A 64 -8.56 -12.38 -0.83
C ASP A 64 -7.86 -11.19 -1.48
N TYR A 65 -7.84 -11.11 -2.82
CA TYR A 65 -7.27 -9.97 -3.51
C TYR A 65 -8.07 -8.67 -3.28
N SER A 66 -9.40 -8.78 -3.23
CA SER A 66 -10.26 -7.63 -2.91
C SER A 66 -10.02 -7.12 -1.49
N GLU A 67 -9.88 -8.03 -0.52
CA GLU A 67 -9.52 -7.69 0.85
C GLU A 67 -8.12 -7.07 0.93
N PHE A 68 -7.14 -7.62 0.20
CA PHE A 68 -5.80 -7.05 0.08
C PHE A 68 -5.85 -5.58 -0.35
N LEU A 69 -6.61 -5.24 -1.41
CA LEU A 69 -6.75 -3.85 -1.86
C LEU A 69 -7.37 -2.95 -0.78
N GLY A 70 -8.37 -3.47 -0.06
CA GLY A 70 -8.96 -2.77 1.08
C GLY A 70 -7.95 -2.49 2.20
N GLN A 71 -7.09 -3.45 2.50
CA GLN A 71 -6.05 -3.30 3.53
C GLN A 71 -4.91 -2.39 3.08
N VAL A 72 -4.52 -2.43 1.81
CA VAL A 72 -3.52 -1.50 1.23
C VAL A 72 -3.97 -0.05 1.41
N LYS A 73 -5.25 0.26 1.16
CA LYS A 73 -5.80 1.60 1.40
C LYS A 73 -5.74 2.00 2.88
N LYS A 74 -6.14 1.11 3.80
CA LYS A 74 -6.06 1.38 5.25
C LYS A 74 -4.62 1.61 5.71
N ALA A 75 -3.67 0.86 5.16
CA ALA A 75 -2.25 1.01 5.49
C ALA A 75 -1.67 2.35 5.01
N GLN A 76 -2.17 2.91 3.90
CA GLN A 76 -1.81 4.27 3.47
C GLN A 76 -2.23 5.30 4.52
N ASP A 77 -3.49 5.25 4.95
CA ASP A 77 -4.03 6.17 5.96
C ASP A 77 -3.29 6.02 7.31
N GLN A 78 -2.97 4.79 7.70
CA GLN A 78 -2.19 4.50 8.90
C GLN A 78 -0.77 5.06 8.81
N LEU A 79 -0.07 4.86 7.69
CA LEU A 79 1.28 5.41 7.53
C LEU A 79 1.26 6.94 7.55
N LYS A 80 0.26 7.56 6.93
CA LYS A 80 0.07 9.01 6.99
C LYS A 80 -0.08 9.48 8.45
N ALA A 81 -0.90 8.81 9.25
CA ALA A 81 -1.06 9.12 10.66
C ALA A 81 0.22 8.89 11.48
N GLU A 82 0.98 7.81 11.21
CA GLU A 82 2.28 7.55 11.84
C GLU A 82 3.27 8.69 11.56
N ILE A 83 3.28 9.25 10.35
CA ILE A 83 4.15 10.38 9.97
C ILE A 83 3.81 11.63 10.77
N TYR A 84 2.53 12.00 10.88
CA TYR A 84 2.14 13.16 11.70
C TYR A 84 2.49 12.97 13.18
N GLN A 85 2.40 11.74 13.69
CA GLN A 85 2.79 11.44 15.07
C GLN A 85 4.31 11.52 15.26
N HIS A 86 5.09 11.00 14.31
CA HIS A 86 6.54 10.96 14.40
C HIS A 86 7.19 12.34 14.20
N PHE A 87 6.59 13.17 13.32
CA PHE A 87 7.10 14.49 12.94
C PHE A 87 6.17 15.62 13.40
N TYR A 88 5.58 15.49 14.59
CA TYR A 88 4.59 16.46 15.11
C TYR A 88 5.19 17.87 15.23
N GLU A 89 6.46 18.00 15.65
CA GLU A 89 7.15 19.29 15.78
C GLU A 89 7.27 20.03 14.45
N TRP A 90 7.44 19.30 13.36
CA TRP A 90 7.51 19.88 12.02
C TRP A 90 6.13 20.22 11.47
N THR A 91 5.11 19.48 11.90
CA THR A 91 3.72 19.83 11.58
C THR A 91 3.40 21.22 12.13
N ASP A 92 3.77 21.50 13.39
CA ASP A 92 3.54 22.81 14.00
C ASP A 92 4.39 23.91 13.35
N LEU A 93 5.66 23.64 13.04
CA LEU A 93 6.49 24.60 12.30
C LEU A 93 5.92 24.90 10.91
N ASN A 94 5.39 23.91 10.19
CA ASN A 94 4.76 24.12 8.89
C ASN A 94 3.51 25.00 8.99
N LYS A 95 2.80 24.96 10.14
CA LYS A 95 1.68 25.87 10.43
C LYS A 95 2.14 27.29 10.62
N GLU A 96 3.17 27.48 11.44
CA GLU A 96 3.76 28.80 11.69
C GLU A 96 4.28 29.45 10.39
N LEU A 97 4.79 28.64 9.48
CA LEU A 97 5.29 29.06 8.17
C LEU A 97 4.21 29.19 7.09
N GLY A 98 2.97 28.76 7.36
CA GLY A 98 1.85 28.83 6.41
C GLY A 98 2.03 27.93 5.18
N VAL A 99 2.75 26.81 5.30
CA VAL A 99 3.05 25.87 4.20
C VAL A 99 2.36 24.52 4.34
N GLU A 100 1.43 24.40 5.28
CA GLU A 100 0.69 23.16 5.60
C GLU A 100 0.14 22.48 4.35
N ASP A 101 -0.62 23.21 3.53
CA ASP A 101 -1.25 22.68 2.31
C ASP A 101 -0.26 22.12 1.29
N LEU A 102 0.95 22.70 1.22
CA LEU A 102 1.99 22.27 0.29
C LEU A 102 2.59 20.94 0.77
N ILE A 103 2.87 20.84 2.07
CA ILE A 103 3.39 19.62 2.69
C ILE A 103 2.35 18.50 2.67
N GLU A 104 1.08 18.81 2.95
CA GLU A 104 -0.04 17.88 2.87
C GLU A 104 -0.15 17.26 1.47
N LYS A 105 -0.19 18.09 0.43
CA LYS A 105 -0.28 17.63 -0.96
C LYS A 105 0.92 16.79 -1.37
N TRP A 106 2.12 17.20 -0.97
CA TRP A 106 3.34 16.45 -1.24
C TRP A 106 3.31 15.08 -0.56
N LEU A 107 2.89 15.03 0.70
CA LEU A 107 2.79 13.78 1.46
C LEU A 107 1.74 12.86 0.84
N ASP A 108 0.57 13.39 0.48
CA ASP A 108 -0.50 12.63 -0.17
C ASP A 108 -0.06 12.03 -1.49
N GLN A 109 0.63 12.81 -2.33
CA GLN A 109 1.16 12.32 -3.59
C GLN A 109 2.19 11.20 -3.36
N THR A 110 3.13 11.43 -2.44
CA THR A 110 4.22 10.49 -2.13
C THR A 110 3.68 9.15 -1.63
N LEU A 111 2.68 9.18 -0.75
CA LEU A 111 2.03 7.97 -0.24
C LEU A 111 1.18 7.30 -1.33
N THR A 112 0.40 8.07 -2.08
CA THR A 112 -0.44 7.53 -3.17
C THR A 112 0.40 6.80 -4.21
N ASP A 113 1.55 7.34 -4.61
CA ASP A 113 2.43 6.69 -5.59
C ASP A 113 2.95 5.34 -5.07
N LYS A 114 3.37 5.29 -3.81
CA LYS A 114 3.86 4.06 -3.17
C LYS A 114 2.76 3.01 -3.02
N PHE A 115 1.58 3.38 -2.55
CA PHE A 115 0.48 2.44 -2.33
C PHE A 115 -0.22 2.01 -3.63
N THR A 116 -0.17 2.84 -4.67
CA THR A 116 -0.50 2.43 -6.04
C THR A 116 0.47 1.35 -6.53
N ALA A 117 1.78 1.54 -6.32
CA ALA A 117 2.77 0.53 -6.66
C ALA A 117 2.57 -0.78 -5.87
N LEU A 118 2.21 -0.71 -4.59
CA LEU A 118 1.87 -1.89 -3.79
C LEU A 118 0.64 -2.64 -4.34
N SER A 119 -0.40 -1.91 -4.74
CA SER A 119 -1.59 -2.49 -5.38
C SER A 119 -1.22 -3.25 -6.66
N LEU A 120 -0.39 -2.64 -7.51
CA LEU A 120 0.11 -3.27 -8.75
C LEU A 120 1.00 -4.48 -8.47
N ASN A 121 1.83 -4.43 -7.42
CA ASN A 121 2.62 -5.58 -7.00
C ASN A 121 1.73 -6.74 -6.52
N GLY A 122 0.64 -6.46 -5.80
CA GLY A 122 -0.34 -7.47 -5.43
C GLY A 122 -1.04 -8.08 -6.64
N LEU A 123 -1.42 -7.25 -7.62
CA LEU A 123 -1.96 -7.73 -8.89
C LEU A 123 -0.98 -8.66 -9.60
N LYS A 124 0.30 -8.29 -9.62
CA LYS A 124 1.36 -9.13 -10.20
C LYS A 124 1.42 -10.50 -9.53
N VAL A 125 1.34 -10.55 -8.19
CA VAL A 125 1.28 -11.82 -7.46
C VAL A 125 0.07 -12.64 -7.91
N LEU A 126 -1.12 -12.04 -8.05
CA LEU A 126 -2.30 -12.76 -8.54
C LEU A 126 -2.09 -13.29 -9.97
N THR A 127 -1.58 -12.47 -10.88
CA THR A 127 -1.35 -12.89 -12.27
C THR A 127 -0.29 -13.98 -12.39
N ASP A 128 0.79 -13.91 -11.60
CA ASP A 128 1.85 -14.92 -11.59
C ASP A 128 1.33 -16.28 -11.07
N ASN A 129 0.24 -16.27 -10.29
CA ASN A 129 -0.39 -17.46 -9.73
C ASN A 129 -1.67 -17.91 -10.50
N ALA A 130 -2.08 -17.20 -11.56
CA ALA A 130 -3.38 -17.37 -12.20
C ALA A 130 -3.57 -18.75 -12.85
N ASP A 131 -2.58 -19.25 -13.59
CA ASP A 131 -2.68 -20.54 -14.28
C ASP A 131 -2.80 -21.72 -13.29
N ILE A 132 -2.06 -21.65 -12.18
CA ILE A 132 -2.11 -22.65 -11.12
C ILE A 132 -3.48 -22.60 -10.43
N LEU A 133 -3.94 -21.41 -10.06
CA LEU A 133 -5.26 -21.23 -9.44
C LEU A 133 -6.38 -21.74 -10.34
N LYS A 134 -6.31 -21.47 -11.65
CA LYS A 134 -7.28 -21.98 -12.62
C LYS A 134 -7.26 -23.50 -12.71
N THR A 135 -6.08 -24.10 -12.80
CA THR A 135 -5.94 -25.56 -12.84
C THR A 135 -6.50 -26.22 -11.58
N THR A 136 -6.21 -25.63 -10.42
CA THR A 136 -6.74 -26.11 -9.13
C THR A 136 -8.25 -25.94 -9.05
N ASP A 137 -8.79 -24.82 -9.54
CA ASP A 137 -10.23 -24.58 -9.61
C ASP A 137 -10.96 -25.58 -10.53
N ASP A 138 -10.42 -25.83 -11.73
CA ASP A 138 -10.96 -26.81 -12.66
C ASP A 138 -11.01 -28.22 -12.04
N ASN A 139 -9.97 -28.61 -11.31
CA ASN A 139 -9.93 -29.89 -10.60
C ASN A 139 -10.92 -29.92 -9.44
N TRP A 140 -11.04 -28.84 -8.68
CA TRP A 140 -12.02 -28.70 -7.61
C TRP A 140 -13.45 -28.81 -8.16
N ARG A 141 -13.76 -28.13 -9.27
CA ARG A 141 -15.07 -28.19 -9.93
C ARG A 141 -15.45 -29.59 -10.41
N ARG A 142 -14.48 -30.35 -10.92
CA ARG A 142 -14.69 -31.76 -11.29
C ARG A 142 -14.91 -32.66 -10.07
N LYS A 143 -14.21 -32.39 -8.96
CA LYS A 143 -14.33 -33.14 -7.71
C LYS A 143 -15.64 -32.85 -6.97
N PHE A 144 -16.13 -31.61 -7.04
CA PHE A 144 -17.29 -31.13 -6.30
C PHE A 144 -18.33 -30.46 -7.22
N PRO A 145 -18.95 -31.21 -8.15
CA PRO A 145 -19.86 -30.62 -9.15
C PRO A 145 -21.08 -29.93 -8.55
N GLU A 146 -21.62 -30.44 -7.43
CA GLU A 146 -22.77 -29.84 -6.74
C GLU A 146 -22.41 -28.49 -6.09
N LEU A 147 -21.25 -28.39 -5.44
CA LEU A 147 -20.76 -27.13 -4.87
C LEU A 147 -20.41 -26.12 -5.97
N ALA A 148 -19.83 -26.58 -7.07
CA ALA A 148 -19.50 -25.74 -8.21
C ALA A 148 -20.73 -25.11 -8.87
N ALA A 149 -21.87 -25.81 -8.87
CA ALA A 149 -23.12 -25.30 -9.43
C ALA A 149 -23.70 -24.11 -8.64
N VAL A 150 -23.46 -24.04 -7.33
CA VAL A 150 -23.90 -22.93 -6.47
C VAL A 150 -22.82 -21.84 -6.30
N GLN A 151 -21.63 -22.05 -6.87
CA GLN A 151 -20.48 -21.14 -6.85
C GLN A 151 -20.01 -20.80 -8.28
N PRO A 152 -20.84 -20.09 -9.08
CA PRO A 152 -20.47 -19.69 -10.43
C PRO A 152 -19.34 -18.65 -10.40
N LEU A 153 -18.54 -18.60 -11.48
CA LEU A 153 -17.46 -17.61 -11.65
C LEU A 153 -17.92 -16.32 -12.36
N ASP A 154 -19.21 -16.29 -12.72
CA ASP A 154 -19.88 -15.33 -13.58
C ASP A 154 -20.37 -14.10 -12.81
#